data_AF-A0A6B3HPI2-F1
#
_entry.id   AF-A0A6B3HPI2-F1
#
_cell.length_a   1.000
_cell.length_b   1.000
_cell.length_c   1.000
_cell.angle_alpha   90.00
_cell.angle_beta   90.00
_cell.angle_gamma   90.00
#
_symmetry.space_group_name_H-M   'P 1'
#
loop_
_entity.id
_entity.type
_entity.pdbx_description
1 polymer ?
#
loop_
_entity_poly.entity_id
_entity_poly.type
_entity_poly.pdbx_seq_one_letter_code
_entity_poly.pdbx_strand_id
1 'polypeptide(L)' 'MTKGSDRTPLTRDFFDRSVLEVAPDLLGRTLVRRSDEGTIEVRLTEVEAYAGEVDPGSHAFRGRTAR' A
#
# COMPACT_ATOMS: atom_id res chain seq x y z
N MET A 1 14.94 -19.92 -16.10
CA MET A 1 13.75 -20.02 -15.23
C MET A 1 13.90 -18.99 -14.13
N THR A 2 13.31 -17.81 -14.32
CA THR A 2 13.33 -16.74 -13.31
C THR A 2 12.59 -17.25 -12.08
N LYS A 3 13.32 -17.47 -10.98
CA LYS A 3 12.78 -17.84 -9.67
C LYS A 3 11.72 -16.78 -9.34
N GLY A 4 10.45 -17.17 -9.36
CA GLY A 4 9.36 -16.26 -9.04
C GLY A 4 9.65 -15.61 -7.70
N SER A 5 9.57 -14.27 -7.64
CA SER A 5 9.59 -13.54 -6.38
C SER A 5 8.67 -14.29 -5.40
N ASP A 6 9.17 -14.60 -4.20
CA ASP A 6 8.53 -15.49 -3.22
C ASP A 6 7.20 -14.94 -2.67
N ARG A 7 6.66 -13.86 -3.26
CA ARG A 7 5.41 -13.18 -2.86
C ARG A 7 5.33 -12.99 -1.35
N THR A 8 6.51 -12.87 -0.73
CA THR A 8 6.68 -12.69 0.70
C THR A 8 6.06 -11.35 1.05
N PRO A 9 5.07 -11.32 1.97
CA PRO A 9 4.48 -10.07 2.40
C PRO A 9 5.55 -9.10 2.90
N LEU A 10 5.39 -7.82 2.57
CA LEU A 10 6.21 -6.76 3.14
C LEU A 10 6.01 -6.74 4.66
N THR A 11 7.08 -6.48 5.41
CA THR A 11 7.05 -6.45 6.87
C THR A 11 6.34 -5.19 7.37
N ARG A 12 5.95 -5.18 8.66
CA ARG A 12 5.33 -4.00 9.29
C ARG A 12 6.23 -2.76 9.19
N ASP A 13 7.53 -2.93 9.38
CA ASP A 13 8.52 -1.85 9.34
C ASP A 13 8.58 -1.14 7.97
N PHE A 14 8.21 -1.82 6.89
CA PHE A 14 8.05 -1.18 5.58
C PHE A 14 6.96 -0.10 5.60
N PHE A 15 5.86 -0.35 6.32
CA PHE A 15 4.69 0.52 6.39
C PHE A 15 4.77 1.55 7.52
N ASP A 16 5.57 1.29 8.56
CA ASP A 16 5.72 2.15 9.74
C ASP A 16 6.73 3.30 9.51
N ARG A 17 6.51 4.03 8.41
CA ARG A 17 7.34 5.15 7.92
C ARG A 17 6.44 6.29 7.46
N SER A 18 7.04 7.42 7.07
CA SER A 18 6.29 8.54 6.51
C SER A 18 5.55 8.13 5.23
N VAL A 19 4.30 8.58 5.06
CA VAL A 19 3.52 8.28 3.83
C VAL A 19 4.21 8.78 2.56
N LEU A 20 5.01 9.86 2.68
CA LEU A 20 5.78 10.42 1.58
C LEU A 20 6.97 9.53 1.16
N GLU A 21 7.42 8.63 2.03
CA GLU A 21 8.44 7.63 1.74
C GLU A 21 7.81 6.31 1.26
N VAL A 22 6.73 5.88 1.94
CA VAL A 22 6.06 4.61 1.63
C VAL A 22 5.42 4.63 0.25
N ALA A 23 4.75 5.73 -0.12
CA ALA A 23 4.04 5.82 -1.40
C ALA A 23 4.94 5.52 -2.61
N PRO A 24 6.05 6.25 -2.86
CA PRO A 24 6.92 5.94 -4.00
C PRO A 24 7.51 4.51 -3.93
N ASP A 25 7.82 3.99 -2.75
CA ASP A 25 8.37 2.64 -2.57
C ASP A 25 7.36 1.50 -2.88
N LEU A 26 6.07 1.81 -2.89
CA LEU A 26 4.99 0.88 -3.27
C LEU A 26 4.88 0.71 -4.79
N LEU A 27 5.36 1.67 -5.59
CA LEU A 27 5.29 1.55 -7.05
C LEU A 27 6.09 0.33 -7.54
N GLY A 28 5.49 -0.46 -8.42
CA GLY A 28 6.07 -1.69 -8.94
C GLY A 28 5.95 -2.90 -8.01
N ARG A 29 5.47 -2.75 -6.78
CA ARG A 29 5.14 -3.89 -5.89
C ARG A 29 3.89 -4.62 -6.38
N THR A 30 3.71 -5.86 -5.93
CA THR A 30 2.56 -6.70 -6.29
C THR A 30 1.59 -6.79 -5.12
N LEU A 31 0.34 -6.37 -5.33
CA LEU A 31 -0.76 -6.68 -4.43
C LEU A 31 -1.29 -8.08 -4.76
N VAL A 32 -1.36 -8.93 -3.73
CA VAL A 32 -1.82 -10.31 -3.85
C VAL A 32 -3.09 -10.48 -3.04
N ARG A 33 -4.18 -10.93 -3.68
CA ARG A 33 -5.43 -11.33 -3.02
C ARG A 33 -5.61 -12.83 -3.17
N ARG A 34 -5.74 -13.53 -2.04
CA ARG A 34 -6.11 -14.95 -1.99
C ARG A 34 -7.57 -15.09 -1.58
N SER A 35 -8.32 -15.94 -2.27
CA SER A 35 -9.70 -16.34 -1.96
C SER A 35 -9.91 -17.81 -2.33
N ASP A 36 -11.07 -18.36 -1.98
CA ASP A 36 -11.44 -19.75 -2.34
C ASP A 36 -11.51 -19.97 -3.86
N GLU A 37 -11.76 -18.89 -4.62
CA GLU A 37 -11.80 -18.89 -6.09
C GLU A 37 -10.40 -18.83 -6.74
N GLY A 38 -9.36 -18.57 -5.96
CA GLY A 38 -7.97 -18.54 -6.43
C GLY A 38 -7.16 -17.33 -5.97
N THR A 39 -6.02 -17.10 -6.64
CA THR A 39 -5.13 -15.97 -6.35
C THR A 39 -5.19 -14.94 -7.47
N ILE A 40 -5.43 -13.68 -7.10
CA ILE A 40 -5.37 -12.51 -7.97
C ILE A 40 -4.12 -11.71 -7.63
N GLU A 41 -3.40 -11.27 -8.66
CA GLU A 41 -2.16 -10.51 -8.51
C GLU A 41 -2.17 -9.30 -9.45
N VAL A 42 -1.85 -8.13 -8.90
CA VAL A 42 -1.75 -6.90 -9.66
C VAL A 42 -0.48 -6.15 -9.28
N ARG A 43 0.23 -5.63 -10.28
CA ARG A 43 1.35 -4.72 -10.05
C ARG A 43 0.81 -3.31 -9.84
N LEU A 44 1.21 -2.66 -8.75
CA LEU A 44 0.89 -1.27 -8.48
C LEU A 44 1.62 -0.38 -9.49
N THR A 45 0.84 0.38 -10.27
CA THR A 45 1.36 1.33 -11.26
C THR A 45 1.16 2.78 -10.85
N GLU A 46 0.27 3.04 -9.88
CA GLU A 46 -0.09 4.35 -9.39
C GLU A 46 -0.45 4.26 -7.91
N VAL A 47 -0.12 5.32 -7.16
CA VAL A 47 -0.37 5.47 -5.72
C VAL A 47 -0.51 6.95 -5.37
N GLU A 48 -1.28 7.25 -4.34
CA GLU A 48 -1.43 8.59 -3.79
C GLU A 48 -1.02 8.59 -2.31
N ALA A 49 -0.41 9.68 -1.85
CA ALA A 49 -0.02 9.88 -0.46
C ALA A 49 -0.93 10.92 0.19
N TYR A 50 -1.54 10.56 1.32
CA TYR A 50 -2.39 11.44 2.11
C TYR A 50 -1.77 11.66 3.49
N ALA A 51 -1.29 12.86 3.80
CA ALA A 51 -0.52 13.15 5.01
C ALA A 51 -1.39 13.46 6.25
N GLY A 52 -2.48 12.71 6.42
CA GLY A 52 -3.29 12.76 7.64
C GLY A 52 -3.88 14.15 7.93
N GLU A 53 -3.80 14.59 9.18
CA GLU A 53 -4.39 15.84 9.68
C GLU A 53 -3.77 17.12 9.07
N VAL A 54 -2.57 17.04 8.50
CA VAL A 54 -1.89 18.21 7.89
C VAL A 54 -2.19 18.37 6.40
N ASP A 55 -2.96 17.44 5.82
CA ASP A 55 -3.27 17.40 4.40
C ASP A 55 -4.77 17.63 4.16
N PRO A 56 -5.18 18.78 3.61
CA PRO A 56 -6.58 19.07 3.27
C PRO A 56 -7.24 18.08 2.31
N GLY A 57 -6.46 17.34 1.51
CA GLY A 57 -6.96 16.27 0.64
C GLY A 57 -7.26 14.98 1.39
N SER A 58 -6.76 14.83 2.61
CA SER A 58 -6.97 13.64 3.43
C SER A 58 -8.31 13.65 4.14
N HIS A 59 -8.96 12.50 4.21
CA HIS A 59 -10.15 12.32 5.06
C HIS A 59 -9.85 12.54 6.54
N ALA A 60 -8.60 12.37 6.97
CA ALA A 60 -8.19 12.62 8.35
C ALA A 60 -8.00 14.11 8.66
N PHE A 61 -8.01 15.02 7.67
CA PHE A 61 -7.81 16.46 7.87
C PHE A 61 -8.70 17.07 8.95
N ARG A 62 -9.95 16.57 9.07
CA ARG A 62 -10.94 17.05 10.06
C ARG A 62 -11.07 16.14 11.28
N GLY A 63 -10.04 15.32 11.53
CA GLY A 63 -10.05 14.34 12.60
C GLY A 63 -10.87 13.09 12.27
N ARG A 64 -10.86 12.15 13.22
CA ARG A 64 -11.44 10.82 13.06
C ARG A 64 -12.97 10.87 13.03
N THR A 65 -13.56 10.09 12.13
CA THR A 65 -15.01 9.85 12.05
C THR A 65 -15.31 8.36 12.26
N ALA A 66 -16.58 7.95 12.14
CA ALA A 66 -17.00 6.56 12.30
C ALA A 66 -16.62 5.64 11.11
N ARG A 67 -16.26 6.21 9.96
CA ARG A 67 -15.74 5.46 8.80
C ARG A 67 -14.36 4.87 9.09
#